data_AF-A0A530LTP2-F1
#
_entry.id   AF-A0A530LTP2-F1
#
_cell.length_a   1.000
_cell.length_b   1.000
_cell.length_c   1.000
_cell.angle_alpha   90.00
_cell.angle_beta   90.00
_cell.angle_gamma   90.00
#
_symmetry.space_group_name_H-M   'P 1'
#
loop_
_entity.id
_entity.type
_entity.pdbx_description
1 polymer ?
#
loop_
_entity_poly.entity_id
_entity_poly.type
_entity_poly.pdbx_seq_one_letter_code
_entity_poly.pdbx_strand_id
1 'polypeptide(L)' 'VRIGDGAIVGAGAVVTRDVAANTTVVGNPARIIRNG' A
#
# COMPACT_ATOMS: atom_id res chain seq x y z
N VAL A 1 -0.43 -10.95 -3.65
CA VAL A 1 -0.73 -9.64 -3.04
C VAL A 1 -1.21 -9.89 -1.64
N ARG A 2 -0.37 -9.54 -0.66
CA ARG A 2 -0.67 -9.53 0.78
C ARG A 2 -0.59 -8.08 1.28
N ILE A 3 -1.45 -7.74 2.22
CA ILE A 3 -1.46 -6.43 2.88
C ILE A 3 -1.18 -6.68 4.36
N GLY A 4 -0.05 -6.14 4.84
CA GLY A 4 0.34 -6.26 6.24
C GLY A 4 -0.55 -5.45 7.17
N ASP A 5 -0.53 -5.82 8.45
CA ASP A 5 -1.35 -5.17 9.48
C ASP A 5 -1.01 -3.68 9.59
N GLY A 6 -2.04 -2.85 9.76
CA GLY A 6 -1.89 -1.39 9.84
C GLY A 6 -1.46 -0.71 8.53
N ALA A 7 -1.35 -1.44 7.42
CA ALA A 7 -1.12 -0.82 6.12
C ALA A 7 -2.33 0.01 5.67
N ILE A 8 -2.07 1.15 5.03
CA ILE A 8 -3.09 2.06 4.52
C ILE A 8 -3.04 2.04 3.00
N VAL A 9 -4.18 1.73 2.36
CA VAL A 9 -4.35 1.75 0.90
C VAL A 9 -5.25 2.92 0.52
N GLY A 10 -4.73 3.84 -0.30
CA GLY A 10 -5.50 4.98 -0.78
C GLY A 10 -6.66 4.57 -1.68
N ALA A 11 -7.74 5.35 -1.64
CA ALA A 11 -8.87 5.16 -2.54
C ALA A 11 -8.42 5.22 -4.02
N GLY A 12 -8.90 4.28 -4.82
CA GLY A 12 -8.51 4.17 -6.24
C GLY A 12 -7.11 3.59 -6.49
N ALA A 13 -6.40 3.11 -5.46
CA ALA A 13 -5.12 2.47 -5.65
C ALA A 13 -5.25 1.06 -6.26
N VAL A 14 -4.32 0.71 -7.16
CA VAL A 14 -4.23 -0.65 -7.73
C VAL A 14 -2.95 -1.29 -7.24
N VAL A 15 -3.09 -2.19 -6.27
CA VAL A 15 -1.97 -2.86 -5.62
C VAL A 15 -1.59 -4.11 -6.42
N THR A 16 -0.40 -4.07 -7.02
CA THR A 16 0.14 -5.16 -7.85
C THR A 16 1.28 -5.95 -7.18
N ARG A 17 1.71 -5.56 -5.98
CA ARG A 17 2.75 -6.23 -5.17
C ARG A 17 2.37 -6.21 -3.69
N ASP A 18 3.02 -7.03 -2.89
CA ASP A 18 2.79 -7.11 -1.45
C ASP A 18 3.13 -5.76 -0.76
N VAL A 19 2.36 -5.43 0.28
CA VAL A 19 2.51 -4.20 1.07
C VAL A 19 2.87 -4.59 2.50
N ALA A 20 3.99 -4.06 3.01
CA ALA A 20 4.45 -4.34 4.37
C ALA A 20 3.51 -3.72 5.42
N ALA A 21 3.58 -4.22 6.66
CA ALA A 21 2.84 -3.66 7.79
C ALA A 21 3.17 -2.17 7.98
N ASN A 22 2.19 -1.39 8.48
CA ASN A 22 2.32 0.05 8.73
C ASN A 22 2.78 0.92 7.53
N THR A 23 2.70 0.39 6.30
CA THR A 23 3.06 1.09 5.07
C THR A 23 1.85 1.79 4.45
N THR A 24 2.04 2.97 3.86
CA THR A 24 0.98 3.66 3.10
C THR A 24 1.25 3.64 1.60
N VAL A 25 0.31 3.12 0.81
CA VAL A 25 0.41 3.06 -0.66
C VAL A 25 -0.76 3.77 -1.34
N VAL A 26 -0.50 4.43 -2.47
CA VAL A 26 -1.52 5.13 -3.28
C VAL A 26 -1.24 5.02 -4.78
N GLY A 27 -2.26 5.29 -5.60
CA GLY A 27 -2.14 5.41 -7.06
C GLY A 27 -2.27 4.10 -7.83
N ASN A 28 -2.25 4.20 -9.16
CA ASN A 28 -2.29 3.07 -10.08
C ASN A 28 -1.14 3.19 -11.11
N PRO A 29 -0.16 2.28 -11.10
CA PRO A 29 0.06 1.22 -10.12
C PRO A 29 0.50 1.77 -8.77
N ALA A 30 0.08 1.13 -7.67
CA ALA A 30 0.33 1.61 -6.30
C ALA A 30 1.82 1.85 -6.02
N ARG A 31 2.11 2.95 -5.29
CA ARG A 31 3.43 3.36 -4.84
C ARG A 31 3.39 3.73 -3.36
N ILE A 32 4.48 3.43 -2.67
CA ILE A 32 4.68 3.79 -1.27
C ILE A 32 4.85 5.29 -1.15
N ILE A 33 4.12 5.91 -0.23
CA ILE A 33 4.26 7.34 0.13
C ILE A 33 4.67 7.56 1.58
N ARG A 34 4.61 6.53 2.41
CA ARG A 34 5.11 6.55 3.79
C ARG A 34 5.54 5.15 4.21
N ASN A 35 6.72 5.07 4.79
CA ASN A 35 7.21 3.91 5.53
C ASN A 35 7.41 4.33 7.00
N GLY A 36 6.89 3.51 7.91
CA GLY A 36 7.14 3.60 9.35
C GLY A 36 8.25 2.66 9.76
#